data_AF-A0A2N1MS05-F1
#
_entry.id   AF-A0A2N1MS05-F1
#
_cell.length_a   1.000
_cell.length_b   1.000
_cell.length_c   1.000
_cell.angle_alpha   90.00
_cell.angle_beta   90.00
_cell.angle_gamma   90.00
#
_symmetry.space_group_name_H-M   'P 1'
#
loop_
_entity.id
_entity.type
_entity.pdbx_description
1 polymer ?
#
loop_
_entity_poly.entity_id
_entity_poly.type
_entity_poly.pdbx_seq_one_letter_code
_entity_poly.pdbx_strand_id
1 'polypeptide(L)'
;MNRNIIFAFVLFITLFNLCTVNASPLVKRSTTFNECPLKGIPTLIVSMSPDPPRSGSGPTSFTVSGVLKEQVTAGTTFLMIVFADASGQKILTSIYTKVFEKSFAPGETVTIAVTD
;
A
#
# COMPACT_ATOMS: atom_id res chain seq x y z
N MET A 1 42.08 23.95 -32.47
CA MET A 1 40.81 23.52 -31.86
C MET A 1 40.13 24.76 -31.29
N ASN A 2 38.93 25.10 -31.75
CA ASN A 2 38.27 26.35 -31.36
C ASN A 2 37.78 26.24 -29.91
N ARG A 3 38.22 27.16 -29.04
CA ARG A 3 37.93 27.14 -27.59
C ARG A 3 36.42 27.09 -27.30
N ASN A 4 35.62 27.68 -28.18
CA ASN A 4 34.16 27.69 -28.09
C ASN A 4 33.54 26.31 -28.32
N ILE A 5 34.16 25.47 -29.16
CA ILE A 5 33.68 24.11 -29.44
C ILE A 5 33.91 23.22 -28.22
N ILE A 6 35.06 23.37 -27.56
CA ILE A 6 35.39 22.65 -26.32
C ILE A 6 34.37 22.99 -25.24
N PHE A 7 34.06 24.29 -25.10
CA PHE A 7 33.11 24.76 -24.09
C PHE A 7 31.68 24.23 -24.35
N ALA A 8 31.24 24.24 -25.61
CA ALA A 8 29.94 23.69 -25.99
C ALA A 8 29.87 22.16 -25.73
N PHE A 9 30.95 21.44 -25.97
CA PHE A 9 31.00 19.99 -25.76
C PHE A 9 30.94 19.63 -24.27
N VAL A 10 31.66 20.35 -23.41
CA VAL A 10 31.60 20.17 -21.96
C VAL A 10 30.21 20.51 -21.43
N LEU A 11 29.61 21.62 -21.89
CA LEU A 11 28.25 22.00 -21.50
C LEU A 11 27.23 20.90 -21.88
N PHE A 12 27.33 20.36 -23.09
CA PHE A 12 26.45 19.29 -23.57
C PHE A 12 26.58 18.02 -22.73
N ILE A 13 27.80 17.60 -22.40
CA ILE A 13 28.05 16.45 -21.53
C ILE A 13 27.46 16.69 -20.13
N THR A 14 27.65 17.87 -19.55
CA THR A 14 27.13 18.18 -18.21
C THR A 14 25.60 18.18 -18.16
N LEU A 15 24.92 18.78 -19.14
CA LEU A 15 23.46 18.79 -19.25
C LEU A 15 22.90 17.39 -19.47
N PHE A 16 23.54 16.60 -20.34
CA PHE A 16 23.12 15.22 -20.61
C PHE A 16 23.22 14.34 -19.35
N ASN A 17 24.31 14.46 -18.60
CA ASN A 17 24.48 13.73 -17.33
C ASN A 17 23.49 14.20 -16.25
N LEU A 18 23.12 15.49 -16.21
CA LEU A 18 22.12 15.99 -15.26
C LEU A 18 20.70 15.45 -15.56
N CYS A 19 20.37 15.28 -16.84
CA CYS A 19 19.09 14.71 -17.26
C CYS A 19 18.97 13.21 -16.94
N THR A 20 20.07 12.46 -16.96
CA THR A 20 20.05 11.01 -16.74
C THR A 20 20.05 10.62 -15.26
N VAL A 21 20.60 11.45 -14.35
CA VAL A 21 20.67 11.13 -12.91
C VAL A 21 19.32 11.25 -12.18
N ASN A 22 18.39 12.07 -12.68
CA ASN A 22 17.05 12.21 -12.08
C ASN A 22 16.00 11.29 -12.72
N ALA A 23 16.36 10.60 -13.81
CA ALA A 23 15.52 9.57 -14.40
C ALA A 23 15.86 8.19 -13.80
N SER A 24 15.92 8.09 -12.47
CA SER A 24 15.66 6.78 -11.87
C SER A 24 14.27 6.37 -12.37
N PRO A 25 14.07 5.18 -12.95
CA PRO A 25 12.72 4.74 -13.25
C PRO A 25 11.94 4.91 -11.94
N LEU A 26 10.88 5.71 -11.97
CA LEU A 26 9.92 5.77 -10.87
C LEU A 26 9.29 4.39 -10.81
N VAL A 27 10.01 3.43 -10.23
CA VAL A 27 9.51 2.10 -9.90
C VAL A 27 8.50 2.38 -8.82
N LYS A 28 7.24 2.50 -9.24
CA LYS A 28 6.09 2.53 -8.34
C LYS A 28 6.17 1.23 -7.56
N ARG A 29 6.67 1.31 -6.33
CA ARG A 29 6.65 0.18 -5.41
C ARG A 29 5.17 -0.08 -5.14
N SER A 30 4.68 -1.25 -5.51
CA SER A 30 3.33 -1.67 -5.15
C SER A 30 3.43 -2.70 -4.05
N THR A 31 2.59 -2.56 -3.03
CA THR A 31 2.50 -3.50 -1.92
C THR A 31 1.81 -4.77 -2.39
N THR A 32 2.44 -5.92 -2.16
CA THR A 32 1.84 -7.21 -2.42
C THR A 32 1.24 -7.78 -1.15
N PHE A 33 0.02 -8.31 -1.24
CA PHE A 33 -0.63 -9.04 -0.15
C PHE A 33 -0.49 -10.53 -0.38
N ASN A 34 -0.08 -11.25 0.66
CA ASN A 34 -0.05 -12.70 0.65
C ASN A 34 -1.37 -13.26 1.17
N GLU A 35 -1.70 -14.49 0.78
CA GLU A 35 -2.83 -15.21 1.34
C GLU A 35 -2.67 -15.42 2.85
N CYS A 36 -3.80 -15.47 3.56
CA CYS A 36 -3.79 -15.81 4.97
C CYS A 36 -3.27 -17.26 5.13
N PRO A 37 -2.30 -17.52 6.02
CA PRO A 37 -1.77 -18.88 6.21
C PRO A 37 -2.81 -19.85 6.81
N LEU A 38 -3.94 -19.33 7.31
CA LEU A 38 -5.05 -20.13 7.81
C LEU A 38 -5.84 -20.74 6.65
N LYS A 39 -5.98 -22.06 6.66
CA LYS A 39 -6.72 -22.78 5.61
C LYS A 39 -8.21 -22.48 5.68
N GLY A 40 -8.82 -22.32 4.50
CA GLY A 40 -10.27 -22.18 4.36
C GLY A 40 -10.81 -20.78 4.65
N ILE A 41 -9.93 -19.78 4.79
CA ILE A 41 -10.29 -18.36 4.87
C ILE A 41 -10.36 -17.79 3.45
N PRO A 42 -11.41 -17.02 3.10
CA PRO A 42 -11.51 -16.39 1.78
C PRO A 42 -10.42 -15.35 1.59
N THR A 43 -9.84 -15.29 0.39
CA THR A 43 -8.91 -14.23 0.01
C THR A 43 -9.67 -12.91 -0.15
N LEU A 44 -9.20 -11.87 0.55
CA LEU A 44 -9.71 -10.52 0.42
C LEU A 44 -8.86 -9.74 -0.58
N ILE A 45 -9.50 -8.88 -1.35
CA ILE A 45 -8.85 -7.91 -2.23
C ILE A 45 -8.64 -6.64 -1.40
N VAL A 46 -7.38 -6.22 -1.27
CA VAL A 46 -7.03 -5.01 -0.52
C VAL A 46 -6.31 -4.05 -1.45
N SER A 47 -6.73 -2.79 -1.42
CA SER A 47 -6.01 -1.67 -2.01
C SER A 47 -5.77 -0.61 -0.95
N MET A 48 -4.66 0.12 -1.09
CA MET A 48 -4.29 1.16 -0.12
C MET A 48 -3.82 2.43 -0.81
N SER A 49 -3.88 3.55 -0.09
CA SER A 49 -3.36 4.83 -0.53
C SER A 49 -2.77 5.62 0.64
N PRO A 50 -1.50 6.08 0.56
CA PRO A 50 -0.57 5.84 -0.54
C PRO A 50 -0.06 4.38 -0.59
N ASP A 51 0.26 3.90 -1.79
CA ASP A 51 0.91 2.60 -2.02
C ASP A 51 2.31 2.82 -2.66
N PRO A 52 3.42 2.52 -1.97
CA PRO A 52 3.47 1.88 -0.65
C PRO A 52 3.15 2.90 0.47
N PRO A 53 2.79 2.43 1.66
CA PRO A 53 2.54 3.31 2.79
C PRO A 53 3.83 4.07 3.12
N ARG A 54 3.70 5.38 3.37
CA ARG A 54 4.84 6.27 3.61
C ARG A 54 4.76 6.87 5.00
N SER A 55 5.87 6.77 5.74
CA SER A 55 5.95 7.39 7.06
C SER A 55 5.84 8.91 6.95
N GLY A 56 5.02 9.51 7.83
CA GLY A 56 4.85 10.96 7.93
C GLY A 56 4.02 11.61 6.82
N SER A 57 3.41 10.86 5.90
CA SER A 57 2.57 11.41 4.82
C SER A 57 1.08 11.55 5.16
N GLY A 58 0.71 11.39 6.43
CA GLY A 58 -0.68 11.37 6.87
C GLY A 58 -1.27 9.96 6.92
N PRO A 59 -2.59 9.86 7.15
CA PRO A 59 -3.25 8.59 7.38
C PRO A 59 -3.29 7.71 6.11
N THR A 60 -3.29 6.39 6.31
CA THR A 60 -3.34 5.44 5.18
C THR A 60 -4.77 4.97 5.00
N SER A 61 -5.29 5.14 3.78
CA SER A 61 -6.63 4.66 3.44
C SER A 61 -6.55 3.26 2.85
N PHE A 62 -7.46 2.39 3.28
CA PHE A 62 -7.59 1.02 2.80
C PHE A 62 -8.98 0.79 2.26
N THR A 63 -9.07 0.16 1.09
CA THR A 63 -10.31 -0.41 0.58
C THR A 63 -10.16 -1.92 0.56
N VAL A 64 -10.98 -2.60 1.35
CA VAL A 64 -11.02 -4.06 1.47
C VAL A 64 -12.31 -4.54 0.84
N SER A 65 -12.23 -5.47 -0.10
CA SER A 65 -13.38 -6.12 -0.70
C SER A 65 -13.21 -7.63 -0.75
N GLY A 66 -14.32 -8.35 -0.75
CA GLY A 66 -14.30 -9.81 -0.84
C GLY A 66 -15.65 -10.44 -0.60
N VAL A 67 -15.70 -11.75 -0.83
CA VAL A 67 -16.89 -12.57 -0.53
C VAL A 67 -16.72 -13.15 0.86
N LEU A 68 -17.68 -12.85 1.73
CA LEU A 68 -17.66 -13.36 3.10
C LEU A 68 -18.03 -14.84 3.11
N LYS A 69 -17.21 -15.66 3.77
CA LYS A 69 -17.53 -17.08 3.97
C LYS A 69 -18.42 -17.31 5.18
N GLU A 70 -18.21 -16.52 6.23
CA GLU A 70 -18.93 -16.58 7.50
C GLU A 70 -19.78 -15.31 7.68
N GLN A 71 -20.75 -15.39 8.58
CA GLN A 71 -21.59 -14.24 8.91
C GLN A 71 -20.78 -13.15 9.61
N VAL A 72 -20.95 -11.90 9.17
CA VAL A 72 -20.49 -10.72 9.92
C VAL A 72 -21.68 -10.22 10.72
N THR A 73 -21.51 -10.06 12.03
CA THR A 73 -22.56 -9.62 12.94
C THR A 73 -22.24 -8.21 13.43
N ALA A 74 -23.22 -7.30 13.26
CA ALA A 74 -23.11 -5.93 13.70
C ALA A 74 -22.81 -5.84 15.22
N GLY A 75 -21.90 -4.95 15.61
CA GLY A 75 -21.55 -4.71 17.01
C GLY A 75 -20.61 -5.74 17.64
N THR A 76 -20.38 -6.90 16.99
CA THR A 76 -19.51 -7.97 17.54
C THR A 76 -18.31 -8.25 16.65
N THR A 77 -18.48 -8.23 15.34
CA THR A 77 -17.39 -8.48 14.39
C THR A 77 -16.64 -7.18 14.13
N PHE A 78 -15.32 -7.24 13.93
CA PHE A 78 -14.48 -6.07 13.66
C PHE A 78 -13.45 -6.32 12.55
N LEU A 79 -13.09 -5.26 11.84
CA LEU A 79 -11.91 -5.20 10.98
C LEU A 79 -10.71 -4.78 11.83
N MET A 80 -9.57 -5.41 11.61
CA MET A 80 -8.30 -5.07 12.25
C MET A 80 -7.21 -4.81 11.20
N ILE A 81 -6.45 -3.72 11.35
CA ILE A 81 -5.29 -3.42 10.50
C ILE A 81 -4.09 -3.21 11.41
N VAL A 82 -2.97 -3.85 11.05
CA VAL A 82 -1.73 -3.87 11.86
C VAL A 82 -0.52 -3.71 10.94
N PHE A 83 0.38 -2.81 11.30
CA PHE A 83 1.73 -2.77 10.74
C PHE A 83 2.68 -3.54 11.67
N ALA A 84 3.33 -4.56 11.14
CA ALA A 84 4.31 -5.36 11.86
C ALA A 84 5.65 -5.40 11.11
N ASP A 85 6.71 -5.79 11.82
CA ASP A 85 7.99 -6.10 11.18
C ASP A 85 7.86 -7.29 10.21
N ALA A 86 8.92 -7.55 9.43
CA ALA A 86 8.92 -8.64 8.45
C ALA A 86 8.74 -10.04 9.07
N SER A 87 8.98 -10.18 10.38
CA SER A 87 8.76 -11.44 11.11
C SER A 87 7.33 -11.58 11.66
N GLY A 88 6.54 -10.49 11.64
CA GLY A 88 5.22 -10.42 12.26
C GLY A 88 5.24 -10.38 13.79
N GLN A 89 6.40 -10.39 14.44
CA GLN A 89 6.53 -10.51 15.90
C GLN A 89 6.42 -9.16 16.61
N LYS A 90 6.85 -8.08 15.96
CA LYS A 90 6.80 -6.73 16.51
C LYS A 90 5.77 -5.89 15.78
N ILE A 91 4.76 -5.44 16.50
CA ILE A 91 3.84 -4.42 16.03
C ILE A 91 4.56 -3.06 16.02
N LEU A 92 4.49 -2.35 14.91
CA LEU A 92 5.20 -1.09 14.67
C LEU A 92 4.37 0.15 15.00
N THR A 93 3.04 0.03 15.00
CA THR A 93 2.09 1.14 15.20
C THR A 93 0.95 0.73 16.15
N SER A 94 0.07 1.66 16.50
CA SER A 94 -1.21 1.28 17.12
C SER A 94 -2.00 0.35 16.19
N ILE A 95 -2.73 -0.59 16.81
CA ILE A 95 -3.65 -1.48 16.09
C ILE A 95 -4.91 -0.67 15.75
N TYR A 96 -5.27 -0.63 14.48
CA TYR A 96 -6.56 -0.09 14.06
C TYR A 96 -7.63 -1.16 14.22
N THR A 97 -8.75 -0.80 14.86
CA THR A 97 -9.93 -1.67 14.95
C THR A 97 -11.19 -0.89 14.61
N LYS A 98 -12.01 -1.43 13.71
CA LYS A 98 -13.34 -0.90 13.40
C LYS A 98 -14.40 -1.97 13.51
N VAL A 99 -15.32 -1.80 14.44
CA VAL A 99 -16.47 -2.71 14.59
C VAL A 99 -17.44 -2.48 13.42
N PHE A 100 -17.96 -3.57 12.87
CA PHE A 100 -18.98 -3.49 11.83
C PHE A 100 -20.31 -3.01 12.42
N GLU A 101 -20.87 -1.95 11.85
CA GLU A 101 -22.18 -1.41 12.27
C GLU A 101 -23.36 -2.14 11.61
N LYS A 102 -23.09 -2.92 10.55
CA LYS A 102 -24.07 -3.68 9.80
C LYS A 102 -23.66 -5.13 9.72
N SER A 103 -24.66 -6.01 9.76
CA SER A 103 -24.45 -7.44 9.56
C SER A 103 -24.44 -7.76 8.07
N PHE A 104 -23.69 -8.80 7.69
CA PHE A 104 -23.61 -9.32 6.33
C PHE A 104 -23.75 -10.84 6.36
N ALA A 105 -24.53 -11.37 5.43
CA ALA A 105 -24.76 -12.80 5.33
C ALA A 105 -23.56 -13.51 4.67
N PRO A 106 -23.35 -14.81 4.94
CA PRO A 106 -22.43 -15.63 4.16
C PRO A 106 -22.74 -15.55 2.65
N GLY A 107 -21.69 -15.47 1.84
CA GLY A 107 -21.77 -15.35 0.38
C GLY A 107 -21.95 -13.92 -0.14
N GLU A 108 -22.18 -12.93 0.73
CA GLU A 108 -22.29 -11.54 0.30
C GLU A 108 -20.92 -10.96 -0.09
N THR A 109 -20.91 -10.16 -1.15
CA THR A 109 -19.75 -9.34 -1.51
C THR A 109 -19.81 -8.04 -0.73
N VAL A 110 -18.77 -7.78 0.06
CA VAL A 110 -18.66 -6.58 0.88
C VAL A 110 -17.49 -5.74 0.40
N THR A 111 -17.65 -4.43 0.41
CA THR A 111 -16.56 -3.46 0.20
C THR A 111 -16.59 -2.45 1.33
N ILE A 112 -15.46 -2.27 2.00
CA ILE A 112 -15.29 -1.31 3.10
C ILE A 112 -14.09 -0.41 2.83
N ALA A 113 -14.30 0.89 3.02
CA ALA A 113 -13.24 1.89 3.00
C ALA A 113 -12.99 2.37 4.43
N VAL A 114 -11.72 2.37 4.84
CA VAL A 114 -11.28 2.82 6.15
C VAL A 114 -10.00 3.63 6.03
N THR A 115 -9.73 4.43 7.06
CA THR A 115 -8.55 5.28 7.15
C THR A 115 -8.00 5.09 8.57
N ASP A 116 -6.74 4.67 8.65
CA ASP A 116 -5.95 4.54 9.89
C ASP A 116 -5.17 5.83 10.17
#